data_AF-A0A924DNZ1-F1
#
_entry.id   AF-A0A924DNZ1-F1
#
_cell.length_a   1.000
_cell.length_b   1.000
_cell.length_c   1.000
_cell.angle_alpha   90.00
_cell.angle_beta   90.00
_cell.angle_gamma   90.00
#
_symmetry.space_group_name_H-M   'P 1'
#
loop_
_entity.id
_entity.type
_entity.pdbx_description
1 polymer ?
#
loop_
_entity_poly.entity_id
_entity_poly.type
_entity_poly.pdbx_seq_one_letter_code
_entity_poly.pdbx_strand_id
1 'polypeptide(L)'
;MVKNFEKSPEMSNLLHKVINSQTGLLYQRCHMTSVVASEMIKNLKFDDPQAYDKVAYASFFHDIMLADREDLSKINSFDELEKANLNEEDWDMVFNHAMEASVLIRKHPEAPAGADEIIKHHHGTTNGKGFSNSVDKLPDLSKIFIVAHHFVLELIRFKELGGEPKPVTEELYRRYPSPEMAIIIKALERTLKKKTK
;
A
#
# COMPACT_ATOMS: atom_id res chain seq x y z
N MET A 1 21.27 4.20 -5.46
CA MET A 1 20.46 4.83 -4.39
C MET A 1 21.08 6.12 -3.86
N VAL A 2 22.09 6.12 -2.97
CA VAL A 2 22.48 7.36 -2.25
C VAL A 2 22.96 8.54 -3.13
N LYS A 3 23.67 8.30 -4.25
CA LYS A 3 24.33 9.36 -5.05
C LYS A 3 23.40 10.25 -5.91
N ASN A 4 22.13 9.91 -6.09
CA ASN A 4 21.22 10.68 -6.96
C ASN A 4 20.13 11.44 -6.20
N PHE A 5 19.94 11.18 -4.90
CA PHE A 5 18.94 11.88 -4.09
C PHE A 5 19.25 13.36 -3.87
N GLU A 6 20.51 13.75 -4.05
CA GLU A 6 20.95 15.16 -4.05
C GLU A 6 20.39 15.97 -5.25
N LYS A 7 19.81 15.33 -6.26
CA LYS A 7 19.33 15.99 -7.50
C LYS A 7 17.88 16.47 -7.44
N SER A 8 17.12 16.13 -6.39
CA SER A 8 15.76 16.63 -6.14
C SER A 8 15.62 17.05 -4.67
N PRO A 9 15.58 18.37 -4.36
CA PRO A 9 15.48 18.85 -2.98
C PRO A 9 14.23 18.33 -2.24
N GLU A 10 13.11 18.18 -2.94
CA GLU A 10 11.84 17.67 -2.41
C GLU A 10 11.97 16.20 -1.98
N MET A 11 12.57 15.37 -2.83
CA MET A 11 12.81 13.95 -2.53
C MET A 11 13.84 13.78 -1.42
N SER A 12 14.89 14.62 -1.39
CA SER A 12 15.89 14.63 -0.32
C SER A 12 15.26 14.91 1.05
N ASN A 13 14.31 15.85 1.12
CA ASN A 13 13.60 16.17 2.36
C ASN A 13 12.68 15.03 2.82
N LEU A 14 11.93 14.39 1.90
CA LEU A 14 11.08 13.24 2.22
C LEU A 14 11.90 12.03 2.69
N LEU A 15 13.01 11.74 2.03
CA LEU A 15 13.90 10.66 2.43
C LEU A 15 14.56 10.92 3.79
N HIS A 16 14.93 12.17 4.07
CA HIS A 16 15.43 12.55 5.38
C HIS A 16 14.40 12.29 6.48
N LYS A 17 13.11 12.52 6.22
CA LYS A 17 12.02 12.17 7.15
C LYS A 17 11.91 10.65 7.34
N VAL A 18 11.94 9.88 6.25
CA VAL A 18 11.84 8.40 6.28
C VAL A 18 13.05 7.75 6.99
N ILE A 19 14.28 8.22 6.75
CA ILE A 19 15.49 7.62 7.34
C ILE A 19 15.61 7.94 8.83
N ASN A 20 15.10 9.09 9.27
CA ASN A 20 15.11 9.49 10.68
C ASN A 20 13.84 9.07 11.44
N SER A 21 12.89 8.39 10.79
CA SER A 21 11.74 7.74 11.41
C SER A 21 12.23 6.58 12.28
N GLN A 22 12.02 6.65 13.61
CA GLN A 22 12.37 5.58 14.54
C GLN A 22 11.52 4.33 14.27
N THR A 23 11.99 3.35 13.46
CA THR A 23 11.22 2.12 13.12
C THR A 23 9.70 2.39 12.98
N GLY A 24 9.36 3.48 12.28
CA GLY A 24 8.02 4.05 12.31
C GLY A 24 6.97 3.11 11.73
N LEU A 25 5.72 3.43 11.99
CA LEU A 25 4.56 2.72 11.45
C LEU A 25 4.67 2.62 9.92
N LEU A 26 5.01 3.73 9.25
CA LEU A 26 5.16 3.74 7.80
C LEU A 26 6.24 2.77 7.34
N TYR A 27 7.41 2.75 7.99
CA TYR A 27 8.48 1.82 7.64
C TYR A 27 8.03 0.35 7.76
N GLN A 28 7.37 0.00 8.88
CA GLN A 28 6.84 -1.34 9.10
C GLN A 28 5.82 -1.73 8.02
N ARG A 29 4.88 -0.83 7.70
CA ARG A 29 3.89 -1.02 6.64
C ARG A 29 4.50 -1.21 5.27
N CYS A 30 5.39 -0.31 4.88
CA CYS A 30 6.07 -0.34 3.59
C CYS A 30 6.82 -1.67 3.42
N HIS A 31 7.64 -2.02 4.40
CA HIS A 31 8.45 -3.23 4.33
C HIS A 31 7.58 -4.50 4.29
N MET A 32 6.60 -4.62 5.19
CA MET A 32 5.73 -5.80 5.24
C MET A 32 4.85 -5.91 3.99
N THR A 33 4.33 -4.80 3.47
CA THR A 33 3.54 -4.79 2.23
C THR A 33 4.38 -5.28 1.06
N SER A 34 5.62 -4.81 0.94
CA SER A 34 6.55 -5.27 -0.10
C SER A 34 6.79 -6.77 -0.04
N VAL A 35 7.01 -7.31 1.16
CA VAL A 35 7.26 -8.75 1.37
C VAL A 35 6.02 -9.58 1.03
N VAL A 36 4.84 -9.21 1.54
CA VAL A 36 3.59 -9.93 1.31
C VAL A 36 3.21 -9.90 -0.17
N ALA A 37 3.27 -8.72 -0.81
CA ALA A 37 2.97 -8.56 -2.23
C ALA A 37 3.93 -9.40 -3.09
N SER A 38 5.22 -9.42 -2.76
CA SER A 38 6.23 -10.22 -3.48
C SER A 38 5.95 -11.73 -3.41
N GLU A 39 5.58 -12.25 -2.24
CA GLU A 39 5.21 -13.67 -2.12
C GLU A 39 3.87 -13.98 -2.82
N MET A 40 2.92 -13.04 -2.86
CA MET A 40 1.70 -13.20 -3.65
C MET A 40 1.99 -13.26 -5.15
N ILE A 41 2.83 -12.36 -5.68
CA ILE A 41 3.31 -12.36 -7.08
C ILE A 41 3.91 -13.73 -7.43
N LYS A 42 4.78 -14.25 -6.55
CA LYS A 42 5.38 -15.58 -6.70
C LYS A 42 4.35 -16.70 -6.72
N ASN A 43 3.37 -16.66 -5.81
CA ASN A 43 2.32 -17.68 -5.72
C ASN A 43 1.34 -17.64 -6.91
N LEU A 44 1.21 -16.48 -7.56
CA LEU A 44 0.45 -16.28 -8.80
C LEU A 44 1.23 -16.62 -10.07
N LYS A 45 2.56 -16.79 -9.96
CA LYS A 45 3.47 -16.96 -11.11
C LYS A 45 3.30 -15.83 -12.12
N PHE A 46 3.25 -14.60 -11.61
CA PHE A 46 3.07 -13.41 -12.44
C PHE A 46 4.26 -13.27 -13.40
N ASP A 47 4.00 -13.09 -14.70
CA ASP A 47 5.00 -13.19 -15.78
C ASP A 47 5.70 -11.85 -16.10
N ASP A 48 5.46 -10.81 -15.30
CA ASP A 48 6.14 -9.53 -15.45
C ASP A 48 7.47 -9.54 -14.68
N PRO A 49 8.64 -9.50 -15.36
CA PRO A 49 9.94 -9.54 -14.71
C PRO A 49 10.19 -8.30 -13.83
N GLN A 50 9.47 -7.19 -14.06
CA GLN A 50 9.57 -5.98 -13.25
C GLN A 50 8.52 -5.92 -12.12
N ALA A 51 7.67 -6.94 -11.96
CA ALA A 51 6.60 -6.94 -10.96
C ALA A 51 7.14 -6.67 -9.54
N TYR A 52 8.24 -7.34 -9.18
CA TYR A 52 8.90 -7.19 -7.87
C TYR A 52 9.41 -5.77 -7.64
N ASP A 53 10.09 -5.19 -8.64
CA ASP A 53 10.61 -3.83 -8.54
C ASP A 53 9.48 -2.81 -8.42
N LYS A 54 8.41 -2.97 -9.22
CA LYS A 54 7.23 -2.09 -9.18
C LYS A 54 6.54 -2.13 -7.82
N VAL A 55 6.29 -3.31 -7.25
CA VAL A 55 5.63 -3.40 -5.94
C VAL A 55 6.54 -2.96 -4.81
N ALA A 56 7.84 -3.25 -4.85
CA ALA A 56 8.78 -2.77 -3.84
C ALA A 56 8.86 -1.24 -3.85
N TYR A 57 8.93 -0.64 -5.03
CA TYR A 57 8.93 0.81 -5.19
C TYR A 57 7.61 1.42 -4.72
N ALA A 58 6.47 0.89 -5.16
CA ALA A 58 5.16 1.35 -4.71
C ALA A 58 4.98 1.20 -3.19
N SER A 59 5.46 0.09 -2.61
CA SER A 59 5.39 -0.15 -1.18
C SER A 59 6.17 0.88 -0.39
N PHE A 60 7.30 1.38 -0.90
CA PHE A 60 8.06 2.42 -0.22
C PHE A 60 7.41 3.81 -0.31
N PHE A 61 6.69 4.11 -1.40
CA PHE A 61 6.24 5.48 -1.68
C PHE A 61 4.72 5.71 -1.60
N HIS A 62 3.88 4.68 -1.48
CA HIS A 62 2.42 4.83 -1.53
C HIS A 62 1.84 5.82 -0.51
N ASP A 63 2.39 5.83 0.71
CA ASP A 63 1.97 6.70 1.81
C ASP A 63 2.96 7.86 2.06
N ILE A 64 3.85 8.18 1.10
CA ILE A 64 4.94 9.15 1.33
C ILE A 64 4.46 10.55 1.70
N MET A 65 3.26 10.95 1.24
CA MET A 65 2.65 12.24 1.58
C MET A 65 2.20 12.32 3.04
N LEU A 66 2.11 11.18 3.75
CA LEU A 66 1.73 11.07 5.15
C LEU A 66 2.94 10.96 6.09
N ALA A 67 4.17 11.19 5.59
CA ALA A 67 5.41 10.97 6.35
C ALA A 67 5.49 11.76 7.67
N ASP A 68 4.91 12.97 7.73
CA ASP A 68 4.89 13.78 8.96
C ASP A 68 3.72 13.43 9.90
N ARG A 69 2.76 12.63 9.43
CA ARG A 69 1.50 12.29 10.10
C ARG A 69 1.21 10.80 9.95
N GLU A 70 2.17 9.96 10.31
CA GLU A 70 2.16 8.51 10.02
C GLU A 70 0.85 7.81 10.45
N ASP A 71 0.25 8.21 11.58
CA ASP A 71 -1.00 7.63 12.08
C ASP A 71 -2.19 7.78 11.11
N LEU A 72 -2.20 8.81 10.26
CA LEU A 72 -3.23 9.00 9.24
C LEU A 72 -3.24 7.87 8.21
N SER A 73 -2.10 7.21 7.98
CA SER A 73 -2.02 6.05 7.09
C SER A 73 -2.94 4.91 7.56
N LYS A 74 -3.30 4.86 8.85
CA LYS A 74 -4.17 3.80 9.40
C LYS A 74 -5.58 3.86 8.84
N ILE A 75 -6.01 4.94 8.20
CA ILE A 75 -7.33 5.06 7.58
C ILE A 75 -7.31 4.36 6.21
N ASN A 76 -8.18 3.37 6.04
CA ASN A 76 -8.20 2.47 4.88
C ASN A 76 -9.61 2.27 4.29
N SER A 77 -10.56 3.14 4.66
CA SER A 77 -11.87 3.22 4.03
C SER A 77 -12.48 4.60 4.20
N PHE A 78 -13.46 4.91 3.34
CA PHE A 78 -14.23 6.15 3.46
C PHE A 78 -14.99 6.24 4.79
N ASP A 79 -15.53 5.12 5.28
CA ASP A 79 -16.22 5.07 6.58
C ASP A 79 -15.26 5.37 7.76
N GLU A 80 -14.03 4.87 7.70
CA GLU A 80 -13.00 5.21 8.68
C GLU A 80 -12.59 6.69 8.60
N LEU A 81 -12.47 7.24 7.40
CA LEU A 81 -12.14 8.66 7.19
C LEU A 81 -13.21 9.59 7.79
N GLU A 82 -14.49 9.32 7.50
CA GLU A 82 -15.62 10.10 8.03
C GLU A 82 -15.70 10.03 9.56
N LYS A 83 -15.30 8.90 10.17
CA LYS A 83 -15.32 8.69 11.63
C LYS A 83 -14.07 9.21 12.34
N ALA A 84 -13.00 9.54 11.62
CA ALA A 84 -11.72 9.90 12.21
C ALA A 84 -11.71 11.29 12.89
N ASN A 85 -12.78 12.09 12.75
CA ASN A 85 -12.92 13.43 13.34
C ASN A 85 -11.68 14.32 13.10
N LEU A 86 -11.21 14.32 11.86
CA LEU A 86 -10.04 15.07 11.41
C LEU A 86 -10.41 16.54 11.16
N ASN A 87 -9.40 17.43 11.22
CA ASN A 87 -9.55 18.76 10.65
C ASN A 87 -9.57 18.69 9.11
N GLU A 88 -9.94 19.79 8.45
CA GLU A 88 -10.06 19.84 6.99
C GLU A 88 -8.74 19.51 6.28
N GLU A 89 -7.60 19.96 6.82
CA GLU A 89 -6.27 19.72 6.25
C GLU A 89 -5.89 18.23 6.27
N ASP A 90 -6.07 17.55 7.40
CA ASP A 90 -5.78 16.13 7.56
C ASP A 90 -6.74 15.26 6.76
N TRP A 91 -8.01 15.67 6.69
CA TRP A 91 -9.00 14.99 5.86
C TRP A 91 -8.61 15.07 4.39
N ASP A 92 -8.25 16.26 3.89
CA ASP A 92 -7.84 16.46 2.50
C ASP A 92 -6.52 15.72 2.19
N MET A 93 -5.58 15.71 3.15
CA MET A 93 -4.34 14.95 3.04
C MET A 93 -4.62 13.44 2.88
N VAL A 94 -5.45 12.84 3.73
CA VAL A 94 -5.83 11.42 3.60
C VAL A 94 -6.61 11.18 2.30
N PHE A 95 -7.47 12.10 1.91
CA PHE A 95 -8.26 11.92 0.69
C PHE A 95 -7.42 11.97 -0.58
N ASN A 96 -6.36 12.80 -0.64
CA ASN A 96 -5.57 13.01 -1.85
C ASN A 96 -4.20 12.32 -1.89
N HIS A 97 -3.69 11.78 -0.78
CA HIS A 97 -2.30 11.31 -0.68
C HIS A 97 -1.88 10.34 -1.80
N ALA A 98 -2.74 9.40 -2.18
CA ALA A 98 -2.40 8.41 -3.21
C ALA A 98 -2.20 9.06 -4.60
N MET A 99 -3.07 10.01 -4.96
CA MET A 99 -2.92 10.81 -6.17
C MET A 99 -1.64 11.64 -6.13
N GLU A 100 -1.41 12.38 -5.04
CA GLU A 100 -0.24 13.25 -4.92
C GLU A 100 1.08 12.47 -4.92
N ALA A 101 1.14 11.36 -4.20
CA ALA A 101 2.27 10.43 -4.22
C ALA A 101 2.52 9.90 -5.65
N SER A 102 1.46 9.53 -6.38
CA SER A 102 1.62 9.06 -7.76
C SER A 102 2.19 10.14 -8.68
N VAL A 103 1.77 11.39 -8.53
CA VAL A 103 2.26 12.53 -9.33
C VAL A 103 3.73 12.82 -9.02
N LEU A 104 4.11 12.75 -7.74
CA LEU A 104 5.50 12.89 -7.30
C LEU A 104 6.38 11.80 -7.92
N ILE A 105 5.95 10.54 -7.85
CA ILE A 105 6.73 9.39 -8.31
C ILE A 105 6.82 9.30 -9.83
N ARG A 106 5.75 9.62 -10.56
CA ARG A 106 5.76 9.59 -12.04
C ARG A 106 6.84 10.50 -12.65
N LYS A 107 7.24 11.55 -11.95
CA LYS A 107 8.30 12.49 -12.38
C LYS A 107 9.71 12.00 -12.04
N HIS A 108 9.84 10.92 -11.25
CA HIS A 108 11.13 10.46 -10.77
C HIS A 108 11.83 9.56 -11.82
N PRO A 109 13.05 9.89 -12.28
CA PRO A 109 13.72 9.18 -13.38
C PRO A 109 13.99 7.69 -13.14
N GLU A 110 14.16 7.30 -11.87
CA GLU A 110 14.46 5.92 -11.48
C GLU A 110 13.20 5.12 -11.08
N ALA A 111 12.01 5.70 -11.18
CA ALA A 111 10.78 4.98 -10.87
C ALA A 111 10.52 3.89 -11.92
N PRO A 112 10.27 2.63 -11.53
CA PRO A 112 9.84 1.60 -12.45
C PRO A 112 8.55 2.02 -13.17
N ALA A 113 8.48 1.78 -14.48
CA ALA A 113 7.32 2.17 -15.27
C ALA A 113 6.04 1.52 -14.72
N GLY A 114 5.03 2.33 -14.37
CA GLY A 114 3.77 1.87 -13.81
C GLY A 114 3.76 1.66 -12.29
N ALA A 115 4.86 1.91 -11.58
CA ALA A 115 4.86 1.94 -10.11
C ALA A 115 3.96 3.07 -9.58
N ASP A 116 3.90 4.20 -10.29
CA ASP A 116 3.01 5.33 -10.02
C ASP A 116 1.53 4.94 -10.10
N GLU A 117 1.15 4.06 -11.04
CA GLU A 117 -0.22 3.54 -11.13
C GLU A 117 -0.57 2.64 -9.93
N ILE A 118 0.37 1.82 -9.44
CA ILE A 118 0.15 1.02 -8.23
C ILE A 118 -0.08 1.93 -7.02
N ILE A 119 0.75 2.97 -6.88
CA ILE A 119 0.61 4.00 -5.84
C ILE A 119 -0.74 4.69 -5.97
N LYS A 120 -1.13 5.15 -7.16
CA LYS A 120 -2.42 5.83 -7.36
C LYS A 120 -3.61 4.94 -6.98
N HIS A 121 -3.52 3.64 -7.28
CA HIS A 121 -4.65 2.72 -7.13
C HIS A 121 -4.76 2.04 -5.76
N HIS A 122 -3.86 2.28 -4.80
CA HIS A 122 -3.76 1.42 -3.61
C HIS A 122 -4.97 1.46 -2.66
N HIS A 123 -5.85 2.45 -2.80
CA HIS A 123 -7.16 2.52 -2.12
C HIS A 123 -8.36 2.12 -3.00
N GLY A 124 -8.08 1.52 -4.15
CA GLY A 124 -9.06 0.98 -5.08
C GLY A 124 -9.69 1.99 -6.05
N THR A 125 -9.25 3.25 -6.03
CA THR A 125 -9.75 4.30 -6.93
C THR A 125 -8.87 4.45 -8.16
N THR A 126 -9.46 4.74 -9.32
CA THR A 126 -8.70 4.92 -10.58
C THR A 126 -8.02 6.29 -10.67
N ASN A 127 -8.47 7.25 -9.87
CA ASN A 127 -7.94 8.61 -9.81
C ASN A 127 -7.08 8.85 -8.56
N GLY A 128 -6.89 7.86 -7.68
CA GLY A 128 -6.11 8.02 -6.44
C GLY A 128 -6.68 9.01 -5.43
N LYS A 129 -7.98 9.31 -5.51
CA LYS A 129 -8.67 10.15 -4.53
C LYS A 129 -9.70 9.35 -3.75
N GLY A 130 -9.60 9.35 -2.42
CA GLY A 130 -10.47 8.59 -1.53
C GLY A 130 -10.34 7.07 -1.71
N PHE A 131 -11.43 6.36 -1.40
CA PHE A 131 -11.45 4.90 -1.30
C PHE A 131 -12.57 4.30 -2.16
N SER A 132 -12.33 3.13 -2.74
CA SER A 132 -13.34 2.37 -3.48
C SER A 132 -13.13 0.87 -3.34
N ASN A 133 -14.23 0.12 -3.26
CA ASN A 133 -14.19 -1.34 -3.31
C ASN A 133 -14.34 -1.89 -4.74
N SER A 134 -14.63 -1.03 -5.72
CA SER A 134 -14.82 -1.41 -7.12
C SER A 134 -13.48 -1.51 -7.86
N VAL A 135 -12.74 -2.57 -7.56
CA VAL A 135 -11.34 -2.75 -8.01
C VAL A 135 -11.18 -3.59 -9.28
N ASP A 136 -12.27 -4.13 -9.84
CA ASP A 136 -12.21 -5.11 -10.94
C ASP A 136 -11.52 -4.59 -12.20
N LYS A 137 -11.65 -3.28 -12.47
CA LYS A 137 -11.04 -2.62 -13.63
C LYS A 137 -9.56 -2.27 -13.43
N LEU A 138 -9.03 -2.43 -12.21
CA LEU A 138 -7.64 -2.10 -11.91
C LEU A 138 -6.69 -3.18 -12.46
N PRO A 139 -5.43 -2.83 -12.77
CA PRO A 139 -4.42 -3.82 -13.12
C PRO A 139 -4.17 -4.82 -11.98
N ASP A 140 -3.77 -6.05 -12.34
CA ASP A 140 -3.58 -7.12 -11.36
C ASP A 140 -2.50 -6.80 -10.31
N LEU A 141 -1.41 -6.11 -10.67
CA LEU A 141 -0.42 -5.66 -9.69
C LEU A 141 -1.00 -4.67 -8.68
N SER A 142 -1.90 -3.78 -9.09
CA SER A 142 -2.62 -2.90 -8.17
C SER A 142 -3.53 -3.69 -7.24
N LYS A 143 -4.27 -4.68 -7.76
CA LYS A 143 -5.13 -5.56 -6.94
C LYS A 143 -4.33 -6.38 -5.94
N ILE A 144 -3.18 -6.93 -6.34
CA ILE A 144 -2.25 -7.64 -5.45
C ILE A 144 -1.78 -6.70 -4.34
N PHE A 145 -1.39 -5.46 -4.71
CA PHE A 145 -0.94 -4.47 -3.76
C PHE A 145 -2.02 -4.08 -2.74
N ILE A 146 -3.26 -3.82 -3.20
CA ILE A 146 -4.41 -3.49 -2.34
C ILE A 146 -4.64 -4.60 -1.29
N VAL A 147 -4.64 -5.87 -1.72
CA VAL A 147 -4.84 -7.02 -0.83
C VAL A 147 -3.69 -7.16 0.18
N ALA A 148 -2.44 -7.04 -0.28
CA ALA A 148 -1.27 -7.10 0.59
C ALA A 148 -1.25 -5.96 1.62
N HIS A 149 -1.50 -4.72 1.17
CA HIS A 149 -1.53 -3.52 2.00
C HIS A 149 -2.62 -3.61 3.08
N HIS A 150 -3.83 -4.02 2.71
CA HIS A 150 -4.93 -4.19 3.66
C HIS A 150 -4.61 -5.29 4.70
N PHE A 151 -4.06 -6.43 4.27
CA PHE A 151 -3.64 -7.47 5.21
C PHE A 151 -2.60 -6.97 6.22
N VAL A 152 -1.59 -6.23 5.74
CA VAL A 152 -0.53 -5.69 6.60
C VAL A 152 -1.07 -4.68 7.60
N LEU A 153 -2.01 -3.83 7.20
CA LEU A 153 -2.68 -2.90 8.11
C LEU A 153 -3.39 -3.64 9.24
N GLU A 154 -4.18 -4.68 8.94
CA GLU A 154 -4.87 -5.45 9.97
C GLU A 154 -3.88 -6.20 10.89
N LEU A 155 -2.77 -6.69 10.35
CA LEU A 155 -1.71 -7.32 11.15
C LEU A 155 -1.04 -6.34 12.11
N ILE A 156 -0.83 -5.09 11.68
CA ILE A 156 -0.29 -4.03 12.54
C ILE A 156 -1.32 -3.62 13.60
N ARG A 157 -2.59 -3.43 13.23
CA ARG A 157 -3.68 -3.14 14.17
C ARG A 157 -3.80 -4.24 15.24
N PHE A 158 -3.69 -5.50 14.83
CA PHE A 158 -3.68 -6.64 15.76
C PHE A 158 -2.49 -6.60 16.72
N LYS A 159 -1.28 -6.30 16.22
CA LYS A 159 -0.08 -6.15 17.06
C LYS A 159 -0.23 -5.01 18.08
N GLU A 160 -0.87 -3.90 17.70
CA GLU A 160 -1.06 -2.72 18.57
C GLU A 160 -2.18 -2.92 19.61
N LEU A 161 -3.33 -3.45 19.19
CA LEU A 161 -4.54 -3.56 20.03
C LEU A 161 -4.61 -4.87 20.81
N GLY A 162 -3.91 -5.92 20.35
CA GLY A 162 -4.05 -7.27 20.87
C GLY A 162 -5.43 -7.88 20.58
N GLY A 163 -5.77 -8.96 21.31
CA GLY A 163 -7.06 -9.64 21.22
C GLY A 163 -7.05 -10.88 20.32
N GLU A 164 -8.23 -11.23 19.79
CA GLU A 164 -8.40 -12.38 18.91
C GLU A 164 -8.06 -12.01 17.45
N PRO A 165 -7.32 -12.85 16.70
CA PRO A 165 -7.05 -12.60 15.29
C PRO A 165 -8.35 -12.49 14.49
N LYS A 166 -8.54 -11.38 13.77
CA LYS A 166 -9.64 -11.24 12.82
C LYS A 166 -9.45 -12.20 11.64
N PRO A 167 -10.54 -12.72 11.04
CA PRO A 167 -10.46 -13.50 9.81
C PRO A 167 -10.25 -12.58 8.59
N VAL A 168 -9.08 -11.95 8.47
CA VAL A 168 -8.78 -10.91 7.47
C VAL A 168 -9.08 -11.37 6.04
N THR A 169 -8.81 -12.64 5.71
CA THR A 169 -9.11 -13.18 4.38
C THR A 169 -10.61 -13.25 4.10
N GLU A 170 -11.45 -13.59 5.08
CA GLU A 170 -12.91 -13.60 4.93
C GLU A 170 -13.45 -12.18 4.73
N GLU A 171 -12.90 -11.21 5.45
CA GLU A 171 -13.19 -9.80 5.23
C GLU A 171 -12.80 -9.35 3.82
N LEU A 172 -11.63 -9.75 3.34
CA LEU A 172 -11.18 -9.43 1.98
C LEU A 172 -12.13 -10.02 0.92
N TYR A 173 -12.62 -11.26 1.07
CA TYR A 173 -13.60 -11.82 0.14
C TYR A 173 -14.93 -11.07 0.18
N ARG A 174 -15.37 -10.63 1.36
CA ARG A 174 -16.59 -9.83 1.50
C ARG A 174 -16.42 -8.44 0.89
N ARG A 175 -15.25 -7.83 1.05
CA ARG A 175 -14.92 -6.49 0.52
C ARG A 175 -14.72 -6.50 -1.00
N TYR A 176 -14.15 -7.58 -1.54
CA TYR A 176 -13.81 -7.73 -2.95
C TYR A 176 -14.37 -9.07 -3.49
N PRO A 177 -15.68 -9.16 -3.78
CA PRO A 177 -16.37 -10.44 -4.01
C PRO A 177 -16.20 -11.03 -5.42
N SER A 178 -15.47 -10.36 -6.33
CA SER A 178 -15.34 -10.82 -7.71
C SER A 178 -14.50 -12.10 -7.84
N PRO A 179 -14.77 -12.97 -8.83
CA PRO A 179 -13.99 -14.18 -9.07
C PRO A 179 -12.49 -13.91 -9.27
N GLU A 180 -12.15 -12.82 -9.94
CA GLU A 180 -10.77 -12.39 -10.18
C GLU A 180 -10.08 -12.03 -8.85
N MET A 181 -10.75 -11.27 -7.99
CA MET A 181 -10.23 -10.94 -6.67
C MET A 181 -10.10 -12.17 -5.79
N ALA A 182 -11.00 -13.15 -5.91
CA ALA A 182 -10.89 -14.40 -5.18
C ALA A 182 -9.60 -15.18 -5.54
N ILE A 183 -9.10 -15.10 -6.78
CA ILE A 183 -7.82 -15.71 -7.16
C ILE A 183 -6.65 -15.00 -6.45
N ILE A 184 -6.69 -13.68 -6.36
CA ILE A 184 -5.67 -12.87 -5.70
C ILE A 184 -5.67 -13.11 -4.18
N ILE A 185 -6.83 -13.16 -3.55
CA ILE A 185 -6.97 -13.43 -2.10
C ILE A 185 -6.47 -14.85 -1.77
N LYS A 186 -6.72 -15.84 -2.64
CA LYS A 186 -6.12 -17.19 -2.49
C LYS A 186 -4.60 -17.17 -2.55
N ALA A 187 -3.99 -16.24 -3.30
CA ALA A 187 -2.54 -16.10 -3.31
C ALA A 187 -2.00 -15.60 -1.95
N LEU A 188 -2.72 -14.69 -1.29
CA LEU A 188 -2.42 -14.29 0.09
C LEU A 188 -2.54 -15.49 1.04
N GLU A 189 -3.63 -16.26 0.98
CA GLU A 189 -3.78 -17.46 1.84
C GLU A 189 -2.61 -18.44 1.69
N ARG A 190 -2.11 -18.65 0.47
CA ARG A 190 -0.93 -19.50 0.21
C ARG A 190 0.34 -18.92 0.83
N THR A 191 0.48 -17.60 0.84
CA THR A 191 1.57 -16.90 1.54
C THR A 191 1.50 -17.18 3.05
N LEU A 192 0.31 -17.15 3.65
CA LEU A 192 0.11 -17.37 5.08
C LEU A 192 0.28 -18.83 5.51
N LYS A 193 -0.16 -19.79 4.69
CA LYS A 193 -0.08 -21.23 4.99
C LYS A 193 1.32 -21.82 4.86
N LYS A 194 2.29 -21.09 4.29
CA LYS A 194 3.69 -21.53 4.20
C LYS A 194 4.42 -21.43 5.56
N LYS A 195 4.03 -22.26 6.54
CA LYS A 195 4.88 -22.69 7.67
C LYS A 195 4.46 -24.06 8.19
N THR A 196 5.04 -25.11 7.61
CA THR A 196 5.64 -26.26 8.34
C THR A 196 6.46 -27.08 7.35
N LYS A 197 7.77 -26.83 7.32
CA LYS A 197 8.76 -27.86 7.07
C LYS A 197 9.63 -27.94 8.31
#